data_AF-A0A438DRL1-F1
#
_entry.id   AF-A0A438DRL1-F1
#
_cell.length_a   1.000
_cell.length_b   1.000
_cell.length_c   1.000
_cell.angle_alpha   90.00
_cell.angle_beta   90.00
_cell.angle_gamma   90.00
#
_symmetry.space_group_name_H-M   'P 1'
#
loop_
_entity.id
_entity.type
_entity.pdbx_description
1 polymer ?
#
loop_
_entity_poly.entity_id
_entity_poly.type
_entity_poly.pdbx_seq_one_letter_code
_entity_poly.pdbx_strand_id
1 'polypeptide(L)'
;MSAESATAIQRNQAKLYSDYMTSDQADLLDFIDWTGVECLNQSTSQSLANALKQGYREDDGLHLESDADEQLLIYIPFTQVIKLHSIAIKGPEEEGEHKPSASLCIKS
;
A
#
# COMPACT_ATOMS: atom_id res chain seq x y z
N MET A 1 -2.96 -21.03 20.82
CA MET A 1 -2.86 -19.69 20.18
C MET A 1 -4.00 -18.86 20.77
N SER A 2 -3.67 -17.89 21.62
CA SER A 2 -4.61 -17.24 22.56
C SER A 2 -5.46 -16.17 21.86
N ALA A 3 -6.75 -16.07 22.19
CA ALA A 3 -7.69 -15.10 21.62
C ALA A 3 -7.30 -13.63 21.87
N GLU A 4 -6.42 -13.37 22.84
CA GLU A 4 -5.93 -12.02 23.16
C GLU A 4 -5.04 -11.43 22.05
N SER A 5 -4.32 -12.25 21.28
CA SER A 5 -3.46 -11.73 20.20
C SER A 5 -4.28 -11.20 19.02
N ALA A 6 -5.39 -11.87 18.68
CA ALA A 6 -6.27 -11.44 17.58
C ALA A 6 -6.91 -10.07 17.85
N THR A 7 -7.32 -9.80 19.09
CA THR A 7 -7.96 -8.52 19.46
C THR A 7 -6.96 -7.37 19.55
N ALA A 8 -5.70 -7.64 19.90
CA ALA A 8 -4.64 -6.64 19.91
C ALA A 8 -4.26 -6.18 18.49
N ILE A 9 -4.19 -7.14 17.55
CA ILE A 9 -3.94 -6.86 16.12
C ILE A 9 -5.05 -5.97 15.55
N GLN A 10 -6.32 -6.29 15.80
CA GLN A 10 -7.46 -5.49 15.34
C GLN A 10 -7.53 -4.08 15.96
N ARG A 11 -7.12 -3.91 17.22
CA ARG A 11 -7.08 -2.59 17.87
C ARG A 11 -5.97 -1.69 17.32
N ASN A 12 -4.79 -2.25 17.05
CA ASN A 12 -3.72 -1.49 16.42
C ASN A 12 -4.05 -1.14 14.96
N GLN A 13 -4.72 -2.04 14.24
CA GLN A 13 -5.20 -1.81 12.88
C GLN A 13 -6.18 -0.62 12.77
N ALA A 14 -7.19 -0.56 13.65
CA ALA A 14 -8.14 0.55 13.67
C ALA A 14 -7.50 1.90 14.07
N LYS A 15 -6.49 1.87 14.95
CA LYS A 15 -5.72 3.07 15.32
C LYS A 15 -4.85 3.58 14.17
N LEU A 16 -4.13 2.69 13.49
CA LEU A 16 -3.28 3.09 12.36
C LEU A 16 -4.13 3.67 11.21
N TYR A 17 -5.27 3.03 10.90
CA TYR A 17 -6.23 3.57 9.93
C TYR A 17 -6.79 4.94 10.33
N SER A 18 -7.09 5.13 11.61
CA SER A 18 -7.57 6.40 12.14
C SER A 18 -6.48 7.49 12.18
N ASP A 19 -5.20 7.12 12.30
CA ASP A 19 -4.08 8.08 12.31
C ASP A 19 -3.79 8.64 10.91
N TYR A 20 -4.11 7.90 9.84
CA TYR A 20 -3.87 8.31 8.45
C TYR A 20 -5.13 8.76 7.70
N MET A 21 -6.33 8.36 8.12
CA MET A 21 -7.59 8.78 7.49
C MET A 21 -8.38 9.73 8.38
N THR A 22 -8.64 10.93 7.87
CA THR A 22 -9.59 11.85 8.49
C THR A 22 -11.03 11.45 8.14
N SER A 23 -12.02 11.91 8.90
CA SER A 23 -13.44 11.55 8.70
C SER A 23 -14.02 11.96 7.33
N ASP A 24 -13.31 12.75 6.54
CA ASP A 24 -13.70 13.20 5.19
C ASP A 24 -12.94 12.45 4.08
N GLN A 25 -12.10 11.48 4.43
CA GLN A 25 -11.34 10.66 3.49
C GLN A 25 -11.95 9.26 3.35
N ALA A 26 -12.01 8.78 2.10
CA ALA A 26 -12.42 7.43 1.77
C ALA A 26 -11.25 6.67 1.14
N ASP A 27 -11.14 5.37 1.45
CA ASP A 27 -10.20 4.49 0.75
C ASP A 27 -10.61 4.38 -0.72
N LEU A 28 -9.62 4.45 -1.61
CA LEU A 28 -9.84 4.41 -3.05
C LEU A 28 -9.75 2.99 -3.61
N LEU A 29 -9.48 1.99 -2.77
CA LEU A 29 -9.27 0.59 -3.16
C LEU A 29 -10.43 0.01 -3.98
N ASP A 30 -11.67 0.34 -3.63
CA ASP A 30 -12.87 -0.14 -4.34
C ASP A 30 -13.01 0.45 -5.75
N PHE A 31 -12.32 1.55 -6.04
CA PHE A 31 -12.34 2.20 -7.34
C PHE A 31 -11.17 1.80 -8.24
N ILE A 32 -10.25 0.95 -7.78
CA ILE A 32 -9.12 0.50 -8.58
C ILE A 32 -9.59 -0.49 -9.66
N ASP A 33 -9.14 -0.27 -10.89
CA ASP A 33 -9.28 -1.26 -11.97
C ASP A 33 -8.13 -2.27 -11.91
N TRP A 34 -8.35 -3.33 -11.14
CA TRP A 34 -7.36 -4.41 -10.95
C TRP A 34 -6.93 -5.11 -12.23
N THR A 35 -7.70 -5.03 -13.32
CA THR A 35 -7.35 -5.66 -14.60
C THR A 35 -6.26 -4.91 -15.35
N GLY A 36 -6.15 -3.59 -15.13
CA GLY A 36 -5.15 -2.72 -15.73
C GLY A 36 -4.03 -2.31 -14.77
N VAL A 37 -4.02 -2.82 -13.54
CA VAL A 37 -2.94 -2.54 -12.58
C VAL A 37 -1.66 -3.22 -13.06
N GLU A 38 -0.59 -2.43 -13.12
CA GLU A 38 0.73 -2.90 -13.56
C GLU A 38 1.82 -2.40 -12.61
N CYS A 39 2.86 -3.21 -12.43
CA CYS A 39 4.05 -2.82 -11.69
C CYS A 39 5.29 -3.24 -12.48
N LEU A 40 6.16 -2.28 -12.79
CA LEU A 40 7.48 -2.55 -13.36
C LEU A 40 8.52 -2.62 -12.25
N ASN A 41 9.59 -3.37 -12.50
CA ASN A 41 10.71 -3.59 -11.58
C ASN A 41 10.33 -4.23 -10.23
N GLN A 42 9.14 -4.86 -10.14
CA GLN A 42 8.75 -5.65 -8.97
C GLN A 42 9.45 -7.01 -8.96
N SER A 43 9.72 -7.52 -7.77
CA SER A 43 10.15 -8.89 -7.59
C SER A 43 9.07 -9.89 -7.97
N THR A 44 9.50 -10.96 -8.65
CA THR A 44 8.62 -12.10 -8.96
C THR A 44 8.04 -12.79 -7.74
N SER A 45 8.71 -12.71 -6.58
CA SER A 45 8.27 -13.33 -5.33
C SER A 45 7.39 -12.42 -4.47
N GLN A 46 7.48 -11.10 -4.68
CA GLN A 46 6.84 -10.09 -3.85
C GLN A 46 6.08 -9.08 -4.72
N SER A 47 4.88 -9.47 -5.14
CA SER A 47 4.09 -8.71 -6.10
C SER A 47 3.38 -7.51 -5.49
N LEU A 48 3.00 -6.56 -6.35
CA LEU A 48 2.21 -5.37 -6.00
C LEU A 48 0.90 -5.68 -5.23
N ALA A 49 0.33 -6.87 -5.39
CA ALA A 49 -0.85 -7.29 -4.65
C ALA A 49 -0.63 -7.28 -3.12
N ASN A 50 0.60 -7.54 -2.66
CA ASN A 50 0.96 -7.52 -1.24
C ASN A 50 0.84 -6.11 -0.66
N ALA A 51 1.20 -5.08 -1.44
CA ALA A 51 1.16 -3.69 -1.01
C ALA A 51 -0.21 -3.01 -1.21
N LEU A 52 -1.01 -3.46 -2.19
CA LEU A 52 -2.30 -2.83 -2.51
C LEU A 52 -3.52 -3.51 -1.89
N LYS A 53 -3.56 -4.85 -1.78
CA LYS A 53 -4.78 -5.54 -1.35
C LYS A 53 -5.00 -5.40 0.15
N GLN A 54 -6.25 -5.09 0.51
CA GLN A 54 -6.70 -5.14 1.90
C GLN A 54 -6.54 -6.56 2.46
N GLY A 55 -6.06 -6.66 3.68
CA GLY A 55 -5.65 -7.90 4.36
C GLY A 55 -4.16 -8.21 4.21
N TYR A 56 -3.54 -7.87 3.07
CA TYR A 56 -2.12 -8.18 2.81
C TYR A 56 -1.22 -7.00 3.17
N ARG A 57 -1.63 -5.77 2.84
CA ARG A 57 -0.86 -4.55 3.12
C ARG A 57 -0.72 -4.23 4.62
N GLU A 58 -1.52 -4.89 5.46
CA GLU A 58 -1.44 -4.79 6.91
C GLU A 58 -0.53 -5.85 7.55
N ASP A 59 -0.05 -6.82 6.77
CA ASP A 59 0.91 -7.83 7.20
C ASP A 59 2.34 -7.33 6.93
N ASP A 60 3.10 -7.04 7.99
CA ASP A 60 4.48 -6.55 7.88
C ASP A 60 5.43 -7.59 7.23
N GLY A 61 5.02 -8.86 7.12
CA GLY A 61 5.76 -9.90 6.38
C GLY A 61 5.50 -9.92 4.87
N LEU A 62 4.50 -9.17 4.39
CA LEU A 62 4.14 -9.07 2.98
C LEU A 62 4.43 -7.66 2.48
N HIS A 63 5.53 -7.49 1.75
CA HIS A 63 5.87 -6.22 1.13
C HIS A 63 5.97 -6.35 -0.40
N LEU A 64 6.09 -5.18 -1.05
CA LEU A 64 6.49 -5.04 -2.43
C LEU A 64 7.99 -4.75 -2.42
N GLU A 65 8.77 -5.53 -3.15
CA GLU A 65 10.22 -5.39 -3.26
C GLU A 65 10.62 -5.22 -4.71
N SER A 66 11.72 -4.48 -4.94
CA SER A 66 12.37 -4.44 -6.24
C SER A 66 13.55 -5.40 -6.25
N ASP A 67 13.62 -6.28 -7.25
CA ASP A 67 14.74 -7.21 -7.46
C ASP A 67 15.66 -6.80 -8.62
N ALA A 68 15.29 -5.74 -9.35
CA ALA A 68 15.95 -5.32 -10.58
C ALA A 68 16.68 -3.99 -10.46
N ASP A 69 16.07 -2.99 -9.81
CA ASP A 69 16.56 -1.60 -9.77
C ASP A 69 16.18 -0.91 -8.45
N GLU A 70 16.69 0.30 -8.22
CA GLU A 70 16.32 1.14 -7.06
C GLU A 70 14.96 1.85 -7.22
N GLN A 71 14.24 1.61 -8.34
CA GLN A 71 13.01 2.31 -8.68
C GLN A 71 11.90 1.35 -9.08
N LEU A 72 10.79 1.40 -8.34
CA LEU A 72 9.53 0.75 -8.68
C LEU A 72 8.62 1.71 -9.44
N LEU A 73 8.02 1.25 -10.54
CA LEU A 73 6.99 2.02 -11.25
C LEU A 73 5.64 1.32 -11.11
N ILE A 74 4.71 1.99 -10.43
CA ILE A 74 3.39 1.45 -10.12
C ILE A 74 2.34 2.22 -10.94
N TYR A 75 1.55 1.50 -11.73
CA TYR A 75 0.43 2.04 -12.49
C TYR A 75 -0.88 1.52 -11.92
N ILE A 76 -1.70 2.43 -11.37
CA ILE A 76 -3.00 2.13 -10.75
C ILE A 76 -4.08 2.89 -11.50
N PRO A 77 -4.77 2.25 -12.46
CA PRO A 77 -5.94 2.84 -13.09
C PRO A 77 -7.14 2.79 -12.12
N PHE A 78 -8.03 3.77 -12.26
CA PHE A 78 -9.31 3.81 -11.55
C PHE A 78 -10.46 3.60 -12.52
N THR A 79 -11.50 2.89 -12.08
CA THR A 79 -12.71 2.60 -12.86
C THR A 79 -13.58 3.83 -13.10
N GLN A 80 -13.35 4.91 -12.34
CA GLN A 80 -14.04 6.18 -12.44
C GLN A 80 -13.10 7.35 -12.13
N VAL A 81 -13.52 8.56 -12.49
CA VAL A 81 -12.78 9.78 -12.16
C VAL A 81 -12.84 10.01 -10.65
N ILE A 82 -11.67 10.05 -10.00
CA ILE A 82 -11.51 10.30 -8.57
C ILE A 82 -10.80 11.62 -8.31
N LYS A 83 -11.02 12.20 -7.13
CA LYS A 83 -10.21 13.31 -6.61
C LYS A 83 -9.23 12.75 -5.60
N LEU A 84 -7.96 12.66 -5.99
CA LEU A 84 -6.91 12.18 -5.10
C LEU A 84 -6.57 13.25 -4.06
N HIS A 85 -6.93 13.01 -2.80
CA HIS A 85 -6.64 13.91 -1.70
C HIS A 85 -5.24 13.68 -1.12
N SER A 86 -4.88 12.42 -0.88
CA SER A 86 -3.62 12.02 -0.25
C SER A 86 -3.23 10.61 -0.65
N ILE A 87 -1.93 10.31 -0.57
CA ILE A 87 -1.38 8.96 -0.70
C ILE A 87 -0.60 8.64 0.57
N ALA A 88 -0.83 7.47 1.13
CA ALA A 88 -0.02 6.92 2.22
C ALA A 88 0.89 5.82 1.66
N ILE A 89 2.18 5.91 1.97
CA ILE A 89 3.18 4.89 1.60
C ILE A 89 3.87 4.48 2.90
N LYS A 90 3.72 3.21 3.26
CA LYS A 90 4.40 2.60 4.40
C LYS A 90 5.53 1.72 3.86
N GLY A 91 6.73 1.91 4.40
CA GLY A 91 7.86 1.01 4.19
C GLY A 91 8.23 0.29 5.48
N PRO A 92 9.09 -0.73 5.40
CA PRO A 92 9.68 -1.35 6.59
C PRO A 92 10.47 -0.31 7.40
N GLU A 93 10.55 -0.50 8.73
CA GLU A 93 11.23 0.42 9.66
C GLU A 93 12.77 0.37 9.59
N GLU A 94 13.37 -0.13 8.50
CA GLU A 94 14.83 -0.25 8.43
C GLU A 94 15.52 1.11 8.61
N GLU A 95 16.32 1.21 9.69
CA GLU A 95 17.26 2.31 9.94
C GLU A 95 18.41 2.21 8.92
N GLY A 96 18.19 2.76 7.72
CA GLY A 96 19.19 2.83 6.66
C GLY A 96 18.90 3.91 5.61
N GLU A 97 19.87 4.16 4.71
CA GLU A 97 19.78 5.14 3.61
C GLU A 97 18.67 4.86 2.58
N HIS A 98 18.01 3.69 2.67
CA HIS A 98 16.95 3.25 1.76
C HIS A 98 15.54 3.63 2.27
N LYS A 99 15.34 4.89 2.64
CA LYS A 99 13.96 5.37 2.87
C LYS A 99 13.20 5.37 1.54
N PRO A 100 11.95 4.90 1.50
CA PRO A 100 11.17 4.91 0.26
C PRO A 100 10.95 6.37 -0.18
N SER A 101 11.61 6.75 -1.27
CA SER A 101 11.37 8.01 -1.96
C SER A 101 10.37 7.76 -3.08
N ALA A 102 9.20 8.40 -3.02
CA ALA A 102 8.14 8.23 -4.00
C ALA A 102 7.95 9.50 -4.84
N SER A 103 8.06 9.35 -6.15
CA SER A 103 7.67 10.38 -7.12
C SER A 103 6.29 10.03 -7.68
N LEU A 104 5.30 10.89 -7.45
CA LEU A 104 3.94 10.67 -7.93
C LEU A 104 3.70 11.38 -9.26
N CYS A 105 3.33 10.61 -10.28
CA CYS A 105 2.89 11.14 -11.58
C CYS A 105 1.39 10.84 -11.77
N ILE A 106 0.55 11.88 -11.77
CA ILE A 106 -0.88 11.76 -12.06
C ILE A 106 -1.10 12.13 -13.52
N LYS A 107 -1.59 11.17 -14.32
CA LYS A 107 -2.06 11.43 -15.69
C LYS A 107 -3.57 11.67 -15.62
N SER A 108 -4.02 12.89 -15.94
CA SER A 108 -5.44 13.25 -16.04
C SER A 108 -6.04 12.85 -17.36
#